data_AF-A0A7J6I183-F1
#
_entry.id   AF-A0A7J6I183-F1
#
_cell.length_a   1.000
_cell.length_b   1.000
_cell.length_c   1.000
_cell.angle_alpha   90.00
_cell.angle_beta   90.00
_cell.angle_gamma   90.00
#
_symmetry.space_group_name_H-M   'P 1'
#
loop_
_entity.id
_entity.type
_entity.pdbx_description
1 polymer ?
#
loop_
_entity_poly.entity_id
_entity_poly.type
_entity_poly.pdbx_seq_one_letter_code
_entity_poly.pdbx_strand_id
1 'polypeptide(L)'
;MVSLKYLNFVEAKFEGKIPHQLGNLSSLSNIILTNREVDMLYADSLHWISSLSSLEYLDLSKSFPKHGDDFSKHPMHRQNQPKRLNLRQLILPAEDVWLV
;
A
#
# COMPACT_ATOMS: atom_id res chain seq x y z
N MET A 1 -3.47 22.96 -12.93
CA MET A 1 -3.56 21.49 -13.06
C MET A 1 -4.20 20.94 -11.81
N VAL A 2 -5.10 19.97 -11.95
CA VAL A 2 -5.76 19.30 -10.82
C VAL A 2 -4.98 18.02 -10.53
N SER A 3 -4.50 17.87 -9.29
CA SER A 3 -3.78 16.67 -8.84
C SER A 3 -4.66 15.87 -7.88
N LEU A 4 -4.67 14.55 -8.06
CA LEU A 4 -5.38 13.65 -7.16
C LEU A 4 -4.66 13.59 -5.82
N LYS A 5 -5.38 13.87 -4.73
CA LYS A 5 -4.85 13.84 -3.34
C LYS A 5 -5.37 12.65 -2.53
N TYR A 6 -6.58 12.20 -2.85
CA TYR A 6 -7.28 11.16 -2.10
C TYR A 6 -7.72 10.07 -3.06
N LEU A 7 -7.34 8.83 -2.75
CA LEU A 7 -7.80 7.64 -3.44
C LEU A 7 -8.42 6.70 -2.41
N ASN A 8 -9.71 6.43 -2.55
CA ASN A 8 -10.45 5.59 -1.61
C ASN A 8 -11.30 4.58 -2.39
N PHE A 9 -10.95 3.31 -2.26
CA PHE A 9 -11.69 2.18 -2.78
C PHE A 9 -12.00 1.19 -1.65
N VAL A 10 -12.76 1.64 -0.67
CA VAL A 10 -13.36 0.78 0.35
C VAL A 10 -14.55 0.03 -0.25
N GLU A 11 -14.54 -1.31 -0.15
CA GLU A 11 -15.65 -2.18 -0.55
C GLU A 11 -16.07 -2.04 -2.03
N ALA A 12 -15.17 -1.54 -2.88
CA ALA A 12 -15.44 -1.33 -4.31
C ALA A 12 -15.55 -2.63 -5.12
N LYS A 13 -15.34 -3.80 -4.49
CA LYS A 13 -15.30 -5.12 -5.12
C LYS A 13 -14.31 -5.22 -6.28
N PHE A 14 -13.24 -4.41 -6.25
CA PHE A 14 -12.14 -4.58 -7.18
C PHE A 14 -11.34 -5.82 -6.80
N GLU A 15 -10.96 -6.55 -7.84
CA GLU A 15 -10.22 -7.80 -7.74
C GLU A 15 -8.96 -7.73 -8.58
N GLY A 16 -7.91 -8.40 -8.13
CA GLY A 16 -6.64 -8.53 -8.85
C GLY A 16 -5.55 -7.59 -8.36
N LYS A 17 -4.61 -7.31 -9.28
CA LYS A 17 -3.35 -6.63 -8.98
C LYS A 17 -3.54 -5.13 -8.77
N ILE A 18 -3.04 -4.61 -7.65
CA ILE A 18 -2.86 -3.17 -7.44
C ILE A 18 -1.83 -2.65 -8.45
N PRO A 19 -2.19 -1.71 -9.33
CA PRO A 19 -1.28 -1.19 -10.34
C PRO A 19 -0.17 -0.34 -9.70
N HIS A 20 1.09 -0.67 -9.97
CA HIS A 20 2.26 0.07 -9.45
C HIS A 20 2.31 1.52 -9.98
N GLN A 21 1.59 1.80 -11.07
CA GLN A 21 1.46 3.13 -11.68
C GLN A 21 0.84 4.15 -10.73
N LEU A 22 0.19 3.72 -9.64
CA LEU A 22 -0.21 4.60 -8.54
C LEU A 22 0.98 5.40 -7.99
N GLY A 23 2.19 4.85 -8.04
CA GLY A 23 3.42 5.54 -7.67
C GLY A 23 3.74 6.80 -8.49
N ASN A 24 3.15 6.96 -9.69
CA ASN A 24 3.31 8.17 -10.50
C ASN A 24 2.47 9.35 -10.00
N LEU A 25 1.51 9.10 -9.09
CA LEU A 25 0.62 10.10 -8.55
C LEU A 25 1.26 10.74 -7.29
N SER A 26 2.36 11.47 -7.48
CA SER A 26 3.20 12.01 -6.39
C SER A 26 2.47 12.95 -5.41
N SER A 27 1.31 13.48 -5.79
CA SER A 27 0.45 14.33 -4.94
C SER A 27 -0.53 13.57 -4.05
N LEU A 28 -0.60 12.23 -4.16
CA LEU A 28 -1.46 11.42 -3.30
C LEU A 28 -0.97 11.51 -1.85
N SER A 29 -1.90 11.90 -0.96
CA SER A 29 -1.67 11.94 0.48
C SER A 29 -2.40 10.83 1.21
N ASN A 30 -3.51 10.34 0.68
CA ASN A 30 -4.33 9.33 1.35
C ASN A 30 -4.71 8.23 0.35
N ILE A 31 -4.36 7.00 0.68
CA ILE A 31 -4.68 5.80 -0.09
C ILE A 31 -5.38 4.80 0.81
N ILE A 32 -6.58 4.38 0.41
CA ILE A 32 -7.34 3.31 1.05
C ILE A 32 -7.74 2.32 -0.04
N LEU A 33 -7.17 1.12 0.00
CA LEU A 33 -7.47 0.04 -0.94
C LEU A 33 -7.86 -1.20 -0.13
N THR A 34 -9.14 -1.33 0.20
CA THR A 34 -9.65 -2.39 1.06
C THR A 34 -10.95 -2.97 0.49
N ASN A 35 -11.17 -4.27 0.68
CA ASN A 35 -12.37 -4.94 0.20
C ASN A 35 -13.17 -5.54 1.38
N ARG A 36 -14.41 -6.01 1.16
CA ARG A 36 -15.13 -6.78 2.19
C ARG A 36 -14.44 -8.10 2.43
N GLU A 37 -14.14 -8.79 1.33
CA GLU A 37 -13.48 -10.08 1.30
C GLU A 37 -11.95 -9.90 1.29
N VAL A 38 -11.27 -10.82 1.96
CA VAL A 38 -9.81 -10.88 2.01
C VAL A 38 -9.29 -11.43 0.66
N ASP A 39 -8.03 -11.17 0.32
CA ASP A 39 -7.35 -11.69 -0.89
C ASP A 39 -7.89 -11.21 -2.24
N MET A 40 -8.87 -10.32 -2.25
CA MET A 40 -9.41 -9.76 -3.49
C MET A 40 -8.39 -8.87 -4.20
N LEU A 41 -7.60 -8.10 -3.45
CA LEU A 41 -6.55 -7.25 -3.99
C LEU A 41 -5.18 -7.76 -3.58
N TYR A 42 -4.23 -7.74 -4.51
CA TYR A 42 -2.85 -8.08 -4.19
C TYR A 42 -1.86 -7.10 -4.81
N ALA A 43 -0.69 -6.95 -4.18
CA ALA A 43 0.44 -6.22 -4.73
C ALA A 43 1.64 -7.15 -4.90
N ASP A 44 2.27 -7.13 -6.07
CA ASP A 44 3.52 -7.86 -6.31
C ASP A 44 4.70 -7.24 -5.55
N SER A 45 4.62 -5.93 -5.28
CA SER A 45 5.63 -5.19 -4.53
C SER A 45 5.02 -3.92 -3.99
N LEU A 46 5.56 -3.45 -2.88
CA LEU A 46 5.19 -2.18 -2.26
C LEU A 46 6.17 -1.04 -2.63
N HIS A 47 7.18 -1.27 -3.48
CA HIS A 47 8.17 -0.25 -3.87
C HIS A 47 7.55 1.04 -4.44
N TRP A 48 6.38 0.97 -5.08
CA TRP A 48 5.67 2.14 -5.62
C TRP A 48 5.22 3.13 -4.54
N ILE A 49 5.08 2.71 -3.28
CA ILE A 49 4.78 3.62 -2.17
C ILE A 49 5.97 4.54 -1.90
N SER A 50 7.20 4.05 -2.13
CA SER A 50 8.41 4.86 -1.97
C SER A 50 8.50 6.01 -2.96
N SER A 51 7.73 6.03 -4.06
CA SER A 51 7.68 7.19 -4.97
C SER A 51 6.60 8.22 -4.58
N LEU A 52 5.78 7.93 -3.56
CA LEU A 52 4.70 8.80 -3.10
C LEU A 52 5.18 9.74 -1.98
N SER A 53 5.94 10.76 -2.35
CA SER A 53 6.54 11.71 -1.40
C SER A 53 5.54 12.50 -0.55
N SER A 54 4.26 12.60 -0.97
CA SER A 54 3.21 13.29 -0.22
C SER A 54 2.34 12.36 0.63
N LEU A 55 2.63 11.06 0.66
CA LEU A 55 1.77 10.07 1.32
C LEU A 55 1.76 10.26 2.84
N GLU A 56 0.57 10.45 3.40
CA GLU A 56 0.35 10.60 4.84
C GLU A 56 -0.38 9.40 5.44
N TYR A 57 -1.31 8.81 4.68
CA TYR A 57 -2.14 7.71 5.13
C TYR A 57 -2.19 6.59 4.09
N LEU A 58 -1.89 5.37 4.51
CA LEU A 58 -2.01 4.17 3.69
C LEU A 58 -2.76 3.07 4.46
N ASP A 59 -3.84 2.58 3.87
CA ASP A 59 -4.56 1.39 4.33
C ASP A 59 -4.63 0.34 3.21
N LEU A 60 -3.93 -0.76 3.48
CA LEU A 60 -3.86 -1.97 2.64
C LEU A 60 -4.30 -3.20 3.45
N SER A 61 -5.01 -3.00 4.56
CA SER A 61 -5.26 -4.00 5.61
C SER A 61 -6.01 -5.26 5.18
N LYS A 62 -6.62 -5.27 3.99
CA LYS A 62 -7.29 -6.45 3.39
C LYS A 62 -6.77 -6.79 1.99
N SER A 63 -5.57 -6.31 1.67
CA SER A 63 -4.83 -6.73 0.49
C SER A 63 -3.70 -7.67 0.88
N PHE A 64 -3.28 -8.55 -0.03
CA PHE A 64 -2.27 -9.56 0.26
C PHE A 64 -1.06 -9.47 -0.68
N PRO A 65 0.10 -10.02 -0.27
CA PRO A 65 1.17 -10.30 -1.22
C PRO A 65 0.76 -11.42 -2.16
N LYS A 66 1.21 -11.33 -3.41
CA LYS A 66 1.01 -12.43 -4.36
C LYS A 66 1.75 -13.69 -3.87
N HIS A 67 1.07 -14.83 -3.88
CA HIS A 67 1.66 -16.18 -3.75
C HIS A 67 2.78 -16.35 -2.70
N GLY A 68 2.55 -15.88 -1.47
CA GLY A 68 3.48 -16.14 -0.36
C GLY A 68 4.75 -15.29 -0.38
N ASP A 69 4.81 -14.23 -1.20
CA ASP A 69 5.83 -13.20 -1.02
C ASP A 69 5.67 -12.54 0.34
N ASP A 70 6.77 -12.45 1.06
CA ASP A 70 6.81 -11.84 2.38
C ASP A 70 7.25 -10.38 2.19
N PHE A 71 6.33 -9.42 2.32
CA PHE A 71 6.69 -8.01 2.13
C PHE A 71 7.74 -7.53 3.15
N SER A 72 7.99 -8.25 4.25
CA SER A 72 9.12 -7.95 5.14
C SER A 72 10.48 -8.14 4.47
N LYS A 73 10.57 -8.93 3.39
CA LYS A 73 11.80 -9.09 2.60
C LYS A 73 12.09 -7.91 1.67
N HIS A 74 11.14 -6.99 1.50
CA HIS A 74 11.26 -5.81 0.66
C HIS A 74 11.01 -4.54 1.48
N PRO A 75 11.93 -4.19 2.41
CA PRO A 75 11.76 -3.05 3.30
C PRO A 75 11.66 -1.74 2.52
N MET A 76 10.84 -0.84 3.05
CA MET A 76 10.65 0.51 2.50
C MET A 76 11.78 1.43 2.97
N HIS A 77 12.31 2.25 2.07
CA HIS A 77 13.27 3.29 2.46
C HIS A 77 12.63 4.28 3.45
N ARG A 78 13.32 4.55 4.57
CA ARG A 78 12.87 5.42 5.67
C ARG A 78 12.40 6.82 5.26
N GLN A 79 12.83 7.32 4.10
CA GLN A 79 12.58 8.70 3.68
C GLN A 79 11.15 8.96 3.16
N ASN A 80 10.40 7.92 2.77
CA ASN A 80 9.07 8.05 2.16
C ASN A 80 8.01 7.20 2.89
N GLN A 81 8.10 7.11 4.22
CA GLN A 81 7.14 6.35 5.03
C GLN A 81 5.86 7.17 5.27
N PRO A 82 4.66 6.57 5.09
CA PRO A 82 3.41 7.24 5.44
C PRO A 82 3.37 7.50 6.96
N LYS A 83 2.92 8.70 7.35
CA LYS A 83 2.75 9.10 8.75
C LYS A 83 1.83 8.15 9.53
N ARG A 84 0.87 7.53 8.85
CA ARG A 84 -0.05 6.54 9.39
C ARG A 84 -0.16 5.36 8.43
N LEU A 85 0.10 4.18 8.96
CA LEU A 85 0.07 2.93 8.21
C LEU A 85 -0.87 1.94 8.87
N ASN A 86 -1.84 1.42 8.11
CA ASN A 86 -2.70 0.34 8.54
C ASN A 86 -2.46 -0.90 7.67
N LEU A 87 -1.77 -1.88 8.25
CA LEU A 87 -1.48 -3.18 7.64
C LEU A 87 -2.09 -4.33 8.45
N ARG A 88 -3.18 -4.07 9.21
CA ARG A 88 -3.69 -4.95 10.28
C ARG A 88 -3.95 -6.43 9.93
N GLN A 89 -3.86 -6.86 8.67
CA GLN A 89 -3.86 -8.28 8.29
C GLN A 89 -2.83 -8.69 7.23
N LEU A 90 -1.90 -7.81 6.83
CA LEU A 90 -0.70 -8.29 6.15
C LEU A 90 0.09 -9.09 7.20
N ILE A 91 0.23 -10.39 6.99
CA ILE A 91 1.13 -11.22 7.80
C ILE A 91 2.54 -10.67 7.59
N LEU A 92 2.99 -9.85 8.53
CA LEU A 92 4.33 -9.28 8.55
C LEU A 92 4.94 -9.59 9.90
N PRO A 93 6.17 -10.12 9.96
CA PRO A 93 6.92 -10.10 11.20
C PRO A 93 6.96 -8.65 11.71
N ALA A 94 6.53 -8.47 12.96
CA ALA A 94 6.23 -7.18 13.57
C ALA A 94 7.44 -6.22 13.69
N GLU A 95 8.63 -6.63 13.26
CA GLU A 95 9.89 -5.91 13.50
C GLU A 95 10.68 -5.51 12.23
N ASP A 96 10.35 -6.02 11.03
CA ASP A 96 11.27 -5.89 9.87
C ASP A 96 10.86 -4.90 8.77
N VAL A 97 9.69 -4.28 8.84
CA VAL A 97 9.21 -3.40 7.75
C VAL A 97 10.01 -2.08 7.65
N TRP A 98 10.75 -1.71 8.70
CA TRP A 98 11.27 -0.35 8.88
C TRP A 98 12.76 -0.22 9.26
N LEU A 99 13.51 -1.31 9.36
CA LEU A 99 14.87 -1.30 9.94
C LEU A 99 16.03 -1.17 8.95
N VAL A 100 15.84 -0.45 7.83
CA VAL A 100 16.97 0.03 7.00
C VAL A 100 16.84 1.54 6.75
#